data_AF-A0A9P5WWS3-F1
#
_entry.id   AF-A0A9P5WWS3-F1
#
_cell.length_a   1.000
_cell.length_b   1.000
_cell.length_c   1.000
_cell.angle_alpha   90.00
_cell.angle_beta   90.00
_cell.angle_gamma   90.00
#
_symmetry.space_group_name_H-M   'P 1'
#
loop_
_entity.id
_entity.type
_entity.pdbx_description
1 polymer ?
#
loop_
_entity_poly.entity_id
_entity_poly.type
_entity_poly.pdbx_seq_one_letter_code
_entity_poly.pdbx_strand_id
1 'polypeptide(L)'
;PASRSFIKIVDVPFFKPGTTEPIPSTEVDAQLQHSVIPSDYIVHWRFVWNSPKAKFATMWIDLSNSQRGTRASQLIGHHLFLNEAEVLIKGVKAHTGMPQCQQCWHWGHNTEVCRHPVICCPICTG
;
A
#
# COMPACT_ATOMS: atom_id res chain seq x y z
N PRO A 1 -4.15 -14.62 -12.52
CA PRO A 1 -3.92 -13.32 -11.82
C PRO A 1 -5.05 -13.05 -10.81
N ALA A 2 -4.72 -12.99 -9.50
CA ALA A 2 -5.68 -12.52 -8.49
C ALA A 2 -5.86 -11.01 -8.63
N SER A 3 -7.10 -10.52 -8.59
CA SER A 3 -7.37 -9.08 -8.62
C SER A 3 -6.71 -8.42 -7.40
N ARG A 4 -6.16 -7.22 -7.57
CA ARG A 4 -5.60 -6.42 -6.46
C ARG A 4 -6.38 -5.12 -6.33
N SER A 5 -6.52 -4.60 -5.12
CA SER A 5 -6.98 -3.22 -4.86
C SER A 5 -6.04 -2.57 -3.88
N PHE A 6 -6.31 -1.31 -3.57
CA PHE A 6 -5.46 -0.54 -2.70
C PHE A 6 -6.30 0.44 -1.91
N ILE A 7 -5.75 0.84 -0.78
CA ILE A 7 -6.28 1.91 0.07
C ILE A 7 -5.18 2.94 0.31
N LYS A 8 -5.61 4.18 0.53
CA LYS A 8 -4.73 5.30 0.84
C LYS A 8 -5.00 5.76 2.25
N ILE A 9 -3.96 5.88 3.06
CA ILE A 9 -4.02 6.48 4.39
C ILE A 9 -3.18 7.74 4.34
N VAL A 10 -3.80 8.87 4.67
CA VAL A 10 -3.14 10.17 4.63
C VAL A 10 -2.71 10.59 6.03
N ASP A 11 -1.79 11.54 6.09
CA ASP A 11 -1.35 12.18 7.33
C ASP A 11 -0.80 11.18 8.36
N VAL A 12 -0.18 10.10 7.88
CA VAL A 12 0.44 9.09 8.75
C VAL A 12 1.75 9.63 9.27
N PRO A 13 1.96 9.72 10.60
CA PRO A 13 3.23 10.15 11.16
C PRO A 13 4.29 9.08 10.88
N PHE A 14 5.37 9.46 10.20
CA PHE A 14 6.41 8.52 9.74
C PHE A 14 7.62 8.42 10.69
N PHE A 15 7.78 9.40 11.56
CA PHE A 15 8.89 9.48 12.51
C PHE A 15 8.43 9.12 13.91
N LYS A 16 9.29 8.50 14.71
CA LYS A 16 8.96 8.23 16.12
C LYS A 16 8.61 9.54 16.84
N PRO A 17 7.68 9.51 17.81
CA PRO A 17 7.30 10.69 18.58
C PRO A 17 8.53 11.40 19.18
N GLY A 18 8.64 12.70 18.93
CA GLY A 18 9.72 13.53 19.46
C GLY A 18 11.09 13.34 18.78
N THR A 19 11.20 12.55 17.71
CA THR A 19 12.49 12.34 17.01
C THR A 19 12.38 12.60 15.50
N THR A 20 13.52 12.49 14.82
CA THR A 20 13.61 12.48 13.35
C THR A 20 13.96 11.08 12.83
N GLU A 21 13.86 10.07 13.68
CA GLU A 21 14.08 8.67 13.29
C GLU A 21 12.82 8.11 12.63
N PRO A 22 12.93 7.55 11.42
CA PRO A 22 11.84 6.79 10.81
C PRO A 22 11.38 5.64 11.73
N ILE A 23 10.09 5.34 11.68
CA ILE A 23 9.57 4.13 12.32
C ILE A 23 10.12 2.90 11.56
N PRO A 24 10.65 1.90 12.26
CA PRO A 24 11.06 0.65 11.65
C PRO A 24 9.88 -0.06 10.97
N SER A 25 10.13 -0.72 9.84
CA SER A 25 9.08 -1.48 9.12
C SER A 25 8.41 -2.54 10.01
N THR A 26 9.18 -3.18 10.90
CA THR A 26 8.68 -4.20 11.84
C THR A 26 7.64 -3.66 12.82
N GLU A 27 7.76 -2.38 13.21
CA GLU A 27 6.81 -1.74 14.11
C GLU A 27 5.52 -1.39 13.36
N VAL A 28 5.64 -0.93 12.11
CA VAL A 28 4.49 -0.72 11.22
C VAL A 28 3.76 -2.04 10.95
N ASP A 29 4.50 -3.13 10.70
CA ASP A 29 3.93 -4.46 10.50
C ASP A 29 3.14 -4.92 11.74
N ALA A 30 3.68 -4.73 12.94
CA ALA A 30 2.97 -5.04 14.18
C ALA A 30 1.70 -4.20 14.35
N GLN A 31 1.75 -2.90 14.07
CA GLN A 31 0.57 -2.02 14.12
C GLN A 31 -0.50 -2.46 13.10
N LEU A 32 -0.11 -2.84 11.89
CA LEU A 32 -1.01 -3.35 10.87
C LEU A 32 -1.64 -4.70 11.27
N GLN A 33 -0.88 -5.60 11.91
CA GLN A 33 -1.39 -6.88 12.43
C GLN A 33 -2.50 -6.70 13.49
N HIS A 34 -2.45 -5.62 14.25
CA HIS A 34 -3.46 -5.28 15.26
C HIS A 34 -4.51 -4.28 14.76
N SER A 35 -4.49 -3.93 13.46
CA SER A 35 -5.41 -2.95 12.88
C SER A 35 -6.75 -3.57 12.47
N VAL A 36 -7.66 -2.72 11.98
CA VAL A 36 -8.94 -3.13 11.39
C VAL A 36 -8.78 -3.88 10.05
N ILE A 37 -7.57 -3.87 9.47
CA ILE A 37 -7.28 -4.50 8.19
C ILE A 37 -6.84 -5.95 8.46
N PRO A 38 -7.55 -6.97 7.95
CA PRO A 38 -7.13 -8.35 8.08
C PRO A 38 -5.73 -8.55 7.48
N SER A 39 -4.83 -9.20 8.21
CA SER A 39 -3.43 -9.35 7.83
C SER A 39 -3.26 -10.18 6.55
N ASP A 40 -4.15 -11.14 6.29
CA ASP A 40 -4.19 -11.94 5.06
C ASP A 40 -4.58 -11.12 3.82
N TYR A 41 -5.15 -9.92 4.02
CA TYR A 41 -5.49 -9.03 2.92
C TYR A 41 -4.27 -8.24 2.47
N ILE A 42 -3.33 -7.93 3.36
CA ILE A 42 -2.19 -7.07 3.08
C ILE A 42 -1.15 -7.85 2.28
N VAL A 43 -0.89 -7.40 1.04
CA VAL A 43 0.16 -7.96 0.18
C VAL A 43 1.46 -7.19 0.35
N HIS A 44 1.35 -5.86 0.39
CA HIS A 44 2.48 -4.95 0.50
C HIS A 44 2.00 -3.59 1.00
N TRP A 45 2.87 -2.83 1.66
CA TRP A 45 2.61 -1.45 2.03
C TRP A 45 3.85 -0.58 1.78
N ARG A 46 3.63 0.72 1.57
CA ARG A 46 4.71 1.68 1.31
C ARG A 46 4.33 3.09 1.75
N PHE A 47 5.33 3.85 2.21
CA PHE A 47 5.19 5.28 2.43
C PHE A 47 5.56 6.09 1.19
N VAL A 48 4.80 7.16 0.94
CA VAL A 48 5.06 8.15 -0.10
C VAL A 48 5.01 9.53 0.54
N TRP A 49 6.12 10.27 0.41
CA TRP A 49 6.23 11.61 0.95
C TRP A 49 5.65 12.64 0.00
N ASN A 50 4.93 13.61 0.55
CA ASN A 50 4.49 14.78 -0.23
C ASN A 50 5.66 15.76 -0.46
N SER A 51 6.65 15.78 0.44
CA SER A 51 7.89 16.56 0.27
C SER A 51 9.03 15.99 1.13
N PRO A 52 10.30 16.32 0.83
CA PRO A 52 11.45 15.86 1.64
C PRO A 52 11.45 16.33 3.10
N LYS A 53 10.71 17.40 3.42
CA LYS A 53 10.61 17.97 4.78
C LYS A 53 9.27 17.66 5.45
N ALA A 54 8.43 16.82 4.83
CA ALA A 54 7.13 16.47 5.38
C ALA A 54 7.31 15.60 6.63
N LYS A 55 6.64 15.98 7.72
CA LYS A 55 6.58 15.17 8.96
C LYS A 55 5.58 14.01 8.85
N PHE A 56 4.67 14.12 7.87
CA PHE A 56 3.63 13.14 7.59
C PHE A 56 3.82 12.55 6.20
N ALA A 57 3.48 11.29 6.05
CA ALA A 57 3.52 10.57 4.80
C ALA A 57 2.11 10.08 4.42
N THR A 58 1.93 9.82 3.13
CA THR A 58 0.83 8.97 2.68
C THR A 58 1.30 7.53 2.74
N MET A 59 0.54 6.67 3.41
CA MET A 59 0.75 5.23 3.32
C MET A 59 -0.20 4.61 2.30
N TRP A 60 0.35 3.80 1.41
CA TRP A 60 -0.40 2.98 0.47
C TRP A 60 -0.31 1.53 0.90
N ILE A 61 -1.46 0.85 0.92
CA ILE A 61 -1.53 -0.58 1.21
C ILE A 61 -2.15 -1.27 -0.01
N ASP A 62 -1.41 -2.22 -0.57
CA ASP A 62 -1.87 -3.11 -1.63
C ASP A 62 -2.57 -4.30 -0.97
N LEU A 63 -3.83 -4.52 -1.35
CA LEU A 63 -4.67 -5.59 -0.84
C LEU A 63 -4.86 -6.68 -1.90
N SER A 64 -4.76 -7.94 -1.47
CA SER A 64 -5.23 -9.07 -2.24
C SER A 64 -6.75 -8.96 -2.36
N ASN A 65 -7.33 -9.22 -3.54
CA ASN A 65 -8.78 -9.38 -3.69
C ASN A 65 -9.14 -10.73 -4.27
N SER A 66 -10.22 -11.29 -3.75
CA SER A 66 -10.97 -12.35 -4.41
C SER A 66 -11.84 -11.81 -5.56
N GLN A 67 -12.29 -10.55 -5.50
CA GLN A 67 -13.14 -9.93 -6.53
C GLN A 67 -13.09 -8.40 -6.47
N ARG A 68 -13.15 -7.72 -7.63
CA ARG A 68 -13.43 -6.28 -7.89
C ARG A 68 -13.26 -5.26 -6.74
N GLY A 69 -12.15 -5.24 -6.01
CA GLY A 69 -11.89 -4.21 -5.00
C GLY A 69 -12.81 -4.22 -3.79
N THR A 70 -13.57 -5.29 -3.55
CA THR A 70 -14.56 -5.36 -2.46
C THR A 70 -13.92 -5.11 -1.10
N ARG A 71 -12.71 -5.65 -0.88
CA ARG A 71 -11.99 -5.50 0.39
C ARG A 71 -11.54 -4.06 0.63
N ALA A 72 -11.02 -3.38 -0.39
CA ALA A 72 -10.73 -1.96 -0.26
C ALA A 72 -12.00 -1.16 0.07
N SER A 73 -13.10 -1.42 -0.63
CA SER A 73 -14.37 -0.70 -0.40
C SER A 73 -14.91 -0.87 1.01
N GLN A 74 -14.73 -2.03 1.63
CA GLN A 74 -15.15 -2.29 3.01
C GLN A 74 -14.32 -1.54 4.05
N LEU A 75 -13.08 -1.17 3.72
CA LEU A 75 -12.17 -0.49 4.63
C LEU A 75 -12.25 1.04 4.51
N ILE A 76 -12.82 1.57 3.43
CA ILE A 76 -12.96 3.02 3.23
C ILE A 76 -13.85 3.60 4.34
N GLY A 77 -13.38 4.68 4.97
CA GLY A 77 -14.11 5.35 6.05
C GLY A 77 -13.78 4.81 7.43
N HIS A 78 -13.09 3.67 7.54
CA HIS A 78 -12.60 3.18 8.81
C HIS A 78 -11.35 3.94 9.27
N HIS A 79 -11.17 3.97 10.58
CA HIS A 79 -10.00 4.54 11.24
C HIS A 79 -9.10 3.42 11.77
N LEU A 80 -7.81 3.68 11.84
CA LEU A 80 -6.86 2.82 12.54
C LEU A 80 -5.80 3.68 13.22
N PHE A 81 -5.11 3.10 14.19
CA PHE A 81 -4.02 3.76 14.89
C PHE A 81 -2.68 3.38 14.25
N LEU A 82 -1.94 4.39 13.81
CA LEU A 82 -0.55 4.25 13.38
C LEU A 82 0.29 5.30 14.09
N ASN A 83 1.37 4.85 14.70
CA ASN A 83 2.33 5.73 15.36
C ASN A 83 1.67 6.76 16.29
N GLU A 84 0.83 6.28 17.19
CA GLU A 84 0.09 7.10 18.16
C GLU A 84 -0.94 8.09 17.56
N ALA A 85 -1.16 8.05 16.25
CA ALA A 85 -2.17 8.86 15.57
C ALA A 85 -3.31 7.99 15.03
N GLU A 86 -4.54 8.46 15.26
CA GLU A 86 -5.70 7.95 14.56
C GLU A 86 -5.71 8.49 13.12
N VAL A 87 -5.74 7.59 12.14
CA VAL A 87 -5.68 7.92 10.72
C VAL A 87 -6.86 7.31 9.97
N LEU A 88 -7.39 8.08 9.02
CA LEU A 88 -8.55 7.70 8.21
C LEU A 88 -8.12 6.95 6.94
N ILE A 89 -8.73 5.80 6.71
CA ILE A 89 -8.61 5.06 5.45
C ILE A 89 -9.46 5.77 4.39
N LYS A 90 -8.78 6.35 3.39
CA LYS A 90 -9.42 7.03 2.26
C LYS A 90 -9.54 6.08 1.07
N GLY A 91 -10.72 6.13 0.47
CA GLY A 91 -10.97 5.57 -0.85
C GLY A 91 -10.19 6.33 -1.92
N VAL A 92 -9.77 5.59 -2.93
CA VAL A 92 -9.02 6.13 -4.06
C VAL A 92 -9.56 5.54 -5.34
N LYS A 93 -9.75 6.40 -6.35
CA LYS A 93 -9.92 5.95 -7.74
C LYS A 93 -8.61 5.31 -8.20
N ALA A 94 -8.67 4.37 -9.15
CA ALA A 94 -7.51 3.76 -9.80
C ALA A 94 -6.36 4.79 -9.97
N HIS A 95 -5.15 4.45 -9.52
CA HIS A 95 -4.00 5.36 -9.42
C HIS A 95 -3.77 6.16 -10.71
N THR A 96 -4.26 7.41 -10.78
CA THR A 96 -3.82 8.36 -11.81
C THR A 96 -2.40 8.81 -11.46
N GLY A 97 -1.41 8.33 -12.22
CA GLY A 97 -0.02 8.81 -12.16
C GLY A 97 1.02 7.84 -11.57
N MET A 98 0.65 6.66 -11.09
CA MET A 98 1.61 5.59 -10.77
C MET A 98 1.50 4.46 -11.78
N PRO A 99 2.60 4.02 -12.41
CA PRO A 99 2.57 2.89 -13.32
C PRO A 99 2.30 1.58 -12.55
N GLN A 100 1.51 0.70 -13.15
CA GLN A 100 1.44 -0.71 -12.78
C GLN A 100 2.39 -1.49 -13.66
N CYS A 101 3.32 -2.20 -13.03
CA CYS A 101 4.19 -3.13 -13.74
C CYS A 101 3.35 -4.28 -14.32
N GLN A 102 3.44 -4.50 -15.63
CA GLN A 102 2.72 -5.58 -16.32
C GLN A 102 3.35 -6.97 -16.10
N GLN A 103 4.58 -7.03 -15.58
CA GLN A 103 5.25 -8.29 -15.26
C GLN A 103 4.87 -8.82 -13.89
N CYS A 104 5.05 -8.02 -12.83
CA CYS A 104 4.79 -8.44 -11.46
C CYS A 104 3.44 -7.96 -10.90
N TRP A 105 2.71 -7.14 -11.66
CA TRP A 105 1.42 -6.58 -11.28
C TRP A 105 1.47 -5.75 -9.97
N HIS A 106 2.66 -5.29 -9.57
CA HIS A 106 2.86 -4.32 -8.49
C HIS A 106 2.85 -2.90 -9.04
N TRP A 107 2.34 -1.95 -8.25
CA TRP A 107 2.36 -0.53 -8.56
C TRP A 107 3.65 0.12 -8.06
N GLY A 108 4.01 1.27 -8.63
CA GLY A 108 5.14 2.09 -8.17
C GLY A 108 6.43 1.94 -8.96
N HIS A 109 6.43 1.11 -10.00
CA HIS A 109 7.53 1.05 -10.97
C HIS A 109 7.01 0.66 -12.37
N ASN A 110 7.73 1.10 -13.40
CA ASN A 110 7.47 0.68 -14.78
C ASN A 110 7.94 -0.76 -15.00
N THR A 111 7.31 -1.45 -15.95
CA THR A 111 7.71 -2.81 -16.35
C THR A 111 9.19 -2.87 -16.75
N GLU A 112 9.72 -1.82 -17.37
CA GLU A 112 11.12 -1.72 -17.84
C GLU A 112 12.17 -1.85 -16.74
N VAL A 113 11.86 -1.42 -15.51
CA VAL A 113 12.79 -1.48 -14.37
C VAL A 113 12.47 -2.64 -13.43
N CYS A 114 11.53 -3.51 -13.80
CA CYS A 114 11.13 -4.64 -12.99
C CYS A 114 12.21 -5.73 -13.02
N ARG A 115 12.58 -6.23 -11.84
CA ARG A 115 13.50 -7.38 -11.70
C ARG A 115 12.78 -8.71 -11.52
N HIS A 116 11.46 -8.72 -11.64
CA HIS A 116 10.68 -9.95 -11.50
C HIS A 116 10.85 -10.79 -12.78
N PRO A 117 11.05 -12.12 -12.66
CA PRO A 117 11.13 -12.98 -13.83
C PRO A 117 9.88 -12.82 -14.69
N VAL A 118 10.08 -12.76 -16.00
CA VAL A 118 9.00 -12.56 -16.96
C VAL A 118 8.04 -13.74 -16.86
N ILE A 119 6.81 -13.48 -16.45
CA ILE A 119 5.74 -14.47 -16.54
C ILE A 119 5.25 -14.45 -17.98
N CYS A 120 5.89 -15.24 -18.85
CA CYS A 120 5.39 -15.49 -20.19
C CYS A 120 4.20 -16.44 -20.10
N CYS A 121 3.05 -16.04 -20.65
CA CYS A 121 1.98 -16.99 -20.90
C CYS A 121 2.46 -17.95 -22.01
N PRO A 122 2.52 -19.27 -21.79
CA PRO A 122 2.94 -20.22 -22.82
C PRO A 122 1.99 -20.28 -24.02
N ILE A 123 0.82 -19.65 -23.94
CA ILE A 123 -0.20 -19.62 -25.00
C ILE A 123 -0.11 -18.32 -25.82
N CYS A 124 0.32 -17.21 -25.22
CA CYS A 124 0.23 -15.88 -25.86
C CYS A 124 1.55 -15.34 -26.42
N THR A 125 2.69 -15.95 -26.07
CA THR A 125 4.02 -15.59 -26.56
C THR A 125 4.87 -16.86 -26.69
N GLY A 126 4.54 -17.66 -27.70
CA GLY A 126 5.45 -18.64 -28.31
C GLY A 126 6.11 -18.03 -29.53
#